data_AF-A0A4R0NQF0-F1
#
_entry.id   AF-A0A4R0NQF0-F1
#
_cell.length_a   1.000
_cell.length_b   1.000
_cell.length_c   1.000
_cell.angle_alpha   90.00
_cell.angle_beta   90.00
_cell.angle_gamma   90.00
#
_symmetry.space_group_name_H-M   'P 1'
#
loop_
_entity.id
_entity.type
_entity.pdbx_description
1 polymer ?
#
loop_
_entity_poly.entity_id
_entity_poly.type
_entity_poly.pdbx_seq_one_letter_code
_entity_poly.pdbx_strand_id
1 'polypeptide(L)'
;MLKTLSYINITLALIYYVSYLINSNSFAALGILVIVTYNGFMIRNIERELKFGWLHYGLGVLSLVFAGILITWTVNIVLSSLDHNYFSNSWLYIAISVLFIICILWQLVLAWLIR
;
A
#
# COMPACT_ATOMS: atom_id res chain seq x y z
N MET A 1 11.71 -13.75 0.11
CA MET A 1 11.29 -12.60 -0.72
C MET A 1 9.98 -11.97 -0.21
N LEU A 2 8.85 -12.70 -0.17
CA LEU A 2 7.54 -12.21 0.34
C LEU A 2 7.61 -11.60 1.75
N LYS A 3 8.36 -12.23 2.67
CA LYS A 3 8.55 -11.72 4.04
C LYS A 3 9.20 -10.32 4.05
N THR A 4 10.29 -10.15 3.30
CA THR A 4 10.98 -8.86 3.16
C THR A 4 10.06 -7.80 2.57
N LEU A 5 9.33 -8.14 1.51
CA LEU A 5 8.37 -7.21 0.90
C LEU A 5 7.24 -6.84 1.85
N SER A 6 6.84 -7.75 2.74
CA SER A 6 5.83 -7.48 3.77
C SER A 6 6.30 -6.39 4.75
N TYR A 7 7.55 -6.45 5.19
CA TYR A 7 8.14 -5.39 6.02
C TYR A 7 8.24 -4.07 5.26
N ILE A 8 8.63 -4.09 3.98
CA ILE A 8 8.69 -2.87 3.14
C ILE A 8 7.30 -2.24 3.03
N ASN A 9 6.27 -3.04 2.74
CA ASN A 9 4.89 -2.55 2.66
C ASN A 9 4.41 -1.95 3.97
N ILE A 10 4.71 -2.58 5.12
CA ILE A 10 4.36 -2.02 6.44
C ILE A 10 5.08 -0.69 6.66
N THR A 11 6.38 -0.61 6.39
CA THR A 11 7.16 0.62 6.54
C THR A 11 6.64 1.73 5.63
N LEU A 12 6.35 1.44 4.35
CA LEU A 12 5.77 2.41 3.43
C LEU A 12 4.37 2.85 3.85
N ALA A 13 3.56 1.94 4.40
CA ALA A 13 2.24 2.29 4.94
C ALA A 13 2.35 3.28 6.11
N LEU A 14 3.33 3.09 7.00
CA LEU A 14 3.60 4.00 8.11
C LEU A 14 4.16 5.35 7.63
N ILE A 15 5.10 5.34 6.67
CA ILE A 15 5.63 6.57 6.07
C ILE A 15 4.49 7.35 5.41
N TYR A 16 3.67 6.68 4.60
CA TYR A 16 2.52 7.28 3.94
C TYR A 16 1.51 7.83 4.97
N TYR A 17 1.26 7.10 6.06
CA TYR A 17 0.42 7.56 7.16
C TYR A 17 0.93 8.88 7.77
N VAL A 18 2.21 8.93 8.13
CA VAL A 18 2.82 10.13 8.76
C VAL A 18 2.87 11.30 7.79
N SER A 19 3.19 11.04 6.52
CA SER A 19 3.27 12.09 5.49
C SER A 19 1.90 12.66 5.10
N TYR A 20 0.84 11.84 5.08
CA TYR A 20 -0.43 12.22 4.46
C TYR A 20 -1.58 12.45 5.45
N LEU A 21 -1.59 11.79 6.62
CA LEU A 21 -2.76 11.79 7.51
C LEU A 21 -2.80 12.97 8.51
N ILE A 22 -1.80 13.84 8.50
CA ILE A 22 -1.88 15.14 9.20
C ILE A 22 -3.08 15.96 8.67
N ASN A 23 -3.57 15.68 7.45
CA ASN A 23 -4.72 16.36 6.83
C ASN A 23 -6.05 15.57 6.81
N SER A 24 -6.24 14.62 7.73
CA SER A 24 -7.58 14.16 8.21
C SER A 24 -8.48 13.28 7.32
N ASN A 25 -8.00 12.58 6.28
CA ASN A 25 -8.91 11.71 5.52
C ASN A 25 -9.01 10.28 6.10
N SER A 26 -10.15 9.96 6.74
CA SER A 26 -10.40 8.68 7.44
C SER A 26 -10.24 7.43 6.56
N PHE A 27 -10.47 7.55 5.25
CA PHE A 27 -10.34 6.43 4.31
C PHE A 27 -8.90 5.93 4.13
N ALA A 28 -7.92 6.85 4.16
CA ALA A 28 -6.52 6.47 4.04
C ALA A 28 -6.05 5.64 5.25
N ALA A 29 -6.53 5.99 6.46
CA ALA A 29 -6.22 5.25 7.69
C ALA A 29 -6.73 3.81 7.63
N LEU A 30 -7.97 3.61 7.15
CA LEU A 30 -8.53 2.26 6.98
C LEU A 30 -7.74 1.43 5.96
N GLY A 31 -7.37 2.03 4.83
CA GLY A 31 -6.54 1.35 3.84
C GLY A 31 -5.17 0.94 4.38
N ILE A 32 -4.54 1.82 5.17
CA ILE A 32 -3.26 1.54 5.83
C ILE A 32 -3.41 0.40 6.84
N LEU A 33 -4.48 0.39 7.64
CA LEU A 33 -4.78 -0.72 8.55
C LEU A 33 -4.90 -2.04 7.79
N VAL A 34 -5.58 -2.05 6.64
CA VAL A 34 -5.70 -3.22 5.77
C VAL A 34 -4.33 -3.69 5.30
N ILE A 35 -3.48 -2.80 4.79
CA ILE A 35 -2.13 -3.15 4.32
C ILE A 35 -1.28 -3.71 5.45
N VAL A 36 -1.26 -3.07 6.62
CA VAL A 36 -0.50 -3.53 7.78
C VAL A 36 -1.00 -4.90 8.23
N THR A 37 -2.32 -5.08 8.31
CA THR A 37 -2.93 -6.36 8.71
C THR A 37 -2.60 -7.47 7.71
N TYR A 38 -2.80 -7.23 6.41
CA TYR A 38 -2.51 -8.19 5.36
C TYR A 38 -1.04 -8.66 5.39
N ASN A 39 -0.10 -7.71 5.46
CA ASN A 39 1.33 -8.02 5.50
C ASN A 39 1.75 -8.67 6.83
N GLY A 40 1.12 -8.31 7.95
CA GLY A 40 1.31 -8.99 9.23
C GLY A 40 0.85 -10.45 9.19
N PHE A 41 -0.31 -10.73 8.58
CA PHE A 41 -0.76 -12.10 8.33
C PHE A 41 0.17 -12.85 7.38
N MET A 42 0.69 -12.19 6.34
CA MET A 42 1.66 -12.79 5.42
C MET A 42 2.92 -13.24 6.18
N ILE A 43 3.51 -12.37 7.00
CA ILE A 43 4.69 -12.68 7.80
C ILE A 43 4.41 -13.86 8.74
N ARG A 44 3.32 -13.78 9.50
CA ARG A 44 2.91 -14.85 10.44
C ARG A 44 2.76 -16.19 9.73
N ASN A 45 2.11 -16.21 8.57
CA ASN A 45 1.86 -17.45 7.85
C ASN A 45 3.15 -18.04 7.29
N ILE A 46 4.06 -17.20 6.78
CA ILE A 46 5.38 -17.64 6.31
C ILE A 46 6.22 -18.21 7.46
N GLU A 47 6.26 -17.53 8.61
CA GLU A 47 7.08 -17.97 9.76
C GLU A 47 6.56 -19.26 10.42
N ARG A 48 5.25 -19.51 10.34
CA ARG A 48 4.61 -20.68 10.92
C ARG A 48 4.27 -21.76 9.89
N GLU A 49 4.71 -21.61 8.65
CA GLU A 49 4.43 -22.51 7.52
C GLU A 49 2.92 -22.81 7.35
N LEU A 50 2.08 -21.80 7.61
CA LEU A 50 0.63 -21.92 7.54
C LEU A 50 0.13 -21.65 6.11
N LYS A 51 -0.81 -22.47 5.66
CA LYS A 51 -1.50 -22.26 4.38
C LYS A 51 -2.32 -20.95 4.40
N PHE A 52 -2.37 -20.29 3.25
CA PHE A 52 -3.19 -19.09 3.07
C PHE A 52 -4.68 -19.45 3.00
N GLY A 53 -5.43 -19.10 4.05
CA GLY A 53 -6.88 -19.29 4.14
C GLY A 53 -7.69 -18.15 3.52
N TRP A 54 -9.02 -18.24 3.59
CA TRP A 54 -9.95 -17.28 2.96
C TRP A 54 -9.78 -15.83 3.43
N LEU A 55 -9.47 -15.63 4.71
CA LEU A 55 -9.18 -14.29 5.25
C LEU A 55 -7.98 -13.63 4.55
N HIS A 56 -6.99 -14.41 4.14
CA HIS A 56 -5.82 -13.90 3.43
C HIS A 56 -6.21 -13.34 2.06
N TYR A 57 -7.10 -14.02 1.33
CA TYR A 57 -7.60 -13.54 0.04
C TYR A 57 -8.52 -12.33 0.20
N GLY A 58 -9.39 -12.33 1.23
CA GLY A 58 -10.23 -11.17 1.52
C GLY A 58 -9.39 -9.91 1.79
N LEU A 59 -8.35 -10.02 2.62
CA LEU A 59 -7.41 -8.93 2.87
C LEU A 59 -6.58 -8.55 1.64
N GLY A 60 -6.22 -9.52 0.79
CA GLY A 60 -5.55 -9.27 -0.48
C GLY A 60 -6.41 -8.45 -1.45
N VAL A 61 -7.71 -8.77 -1.55
CA VAL A 61 -8.68 -7.99 -2.36
C VAL A 61 -8.83 -6.58 -1.81
N LEU A 62 -8.97 -6.42 -0.49
CA LEU A 62 -9.04 -5.09 0.11
C LEU A 62 -7.75 -4.28 -0.11
N SER A 63 -6.60 -4.94 -0.07
CA SER A 63 -5.30 -4.32 -0.39
C SER A 63 -5.25 -3.85 -1.85
N LEU A 64 -5.83 -4.62 -2.78
CA LEU A 64 -5.94 -4.24 -4.19
C LEU A 64 -6.87 -3.03 -4.38
N VAL A 65 -8.02 -3.02 -3.70
CA VAL A 65 -8.95 -1.86 -3.71
C VAL A 65 -8.24 -0.61 -3.20
N PHE A 66 -7.49 -0.72 -2.11
CA PHE A 66 -6.73 0.40 -1.58
C PHE A 66 -5.63 0.89 -2.54
N ALA A 67 -4.91 -0.02 -3.20
CA ALA A 67 -3.97 0.35 -4.25
C ALA A 67 -4.65 1.13 -5.39
N GLY A 68 -5.87 0.72 -5.80
CA GLY A 68 -6.68 1.45 -6.77
C GLY A 68 -7.00 2.88 -6.32
N ILE A 69 -7.43 3.05 -5.07
CA ILE A 69 -7.70 4.38 -4.49
C ILE A 69 -6.43 5.24 -4.49
N LEU A 70 -5.29 4.68 -4.07
CA LEU A 70 -4.00 5.37 -4.09
C LEU A 70 -3.58 5.80 -5.49
N ILE A 71 -3.81 4.96 -6.51
CA ILE A 71 -3.54 5.31 -7.92
C ILE A 71 -4.37 6.52 -8.32
N THR A 72 -5.69 6.49 -8.10
CA THR A 72 -6.57 7.62 -8.45
C THR A 72 -6.15 8.91 -7.75
N TRP A 73 -5.80 8.82 -6.46
CA TRP A 73 -5.33 9.97 -5.69
C TRP A 73 -4.01 10.52 -6.23
N THR A 74 -3.05 9.64 -6.51
CA THR A 74 -1.75 10.02 -7.06
C THR A 74 -1.91 10.71 -8.41
N VAL A 75 -2.76 10.18 -9.30
CA VAL A 75 -3.07 10.79 -10.59
C VAL A 75 -3.65 12.18 -10.42
N ASN A 76 -4.60 12.38 -9.50
CA ASN A 76 -5.17 13.69 -9.23
C ASN A 76 -4.13 14.70 -8.73
N ILE A 77 -3.20 14.28 -7.86
CA ILE A 77 -2.10 15.13 -7.39
C ILE A 77 -1.19 15.53 -8.56
N VAL A 78 -0.87 14.58 -9.46
CA VAL A 78 -0.05 14.85 -10.63
C VAL A 78 -0.73 15.87 -11.55
N LEU A 79 -2.00 15.65 -11.91
CA LEU A 79 -2.76 16.57 -12.76
C LEU A 79 -2.85 17.96 -12.13
N SER A 80 -3.21 18.05 -10.85
CA SER A 80 -3.27 19.33 -10.13
C SER A 80 -1.92 20.03 -10.08
N SER A 81 -0.82 19.28 -9.97
CA SER A 81 0.54 19.83 -9.94
C SER A 81 0.99 20.35 -11.31
N LEU A 82 0.55 19.72 -12.40
CA LEU A 82 0.73 20.20 -13.78
C LEU A 82 -0.03 21.50 -14.01
N ASP A 83 -1.30 21.55 -13.64
CA ASP A 83 -2.16 22.71 -13.89
C ASP A 83 -1.68 23.98 -13.16
N HIS A 84 -1.12 23.82 -11.97
CA HIS A 84 -0.74 24.94 -11.10
C HIS A 84 0.78 25.14 -10.93
N ASN A 85 1.61 24.38 -11.64
CA ASN A 85 3.08 24.41 -11.54
C ASN A 85 3.66 24.25 -10.11
N TYR A 86 2.97 23.53 -9.21
CA TYR A 86 3.37 23.37 -7.79
C TYR A 86 4.23 22.13 -7.48
N PHE A 87 4.93 21.58 -8.47
CA PHE A 87 5.73 20.36 -8.31
C PHE A 87 6.79 20.39 -7.20
N SER A 88 7.28 21.57 -6.82
CA SER A 88 8.32 21.71 -5.80
C SER A 88 7.94 21.09 -4.46
N ASN A 89 6.64 20.96 -4.14
CA ASN A 89 6.18 20.37 -2.87
C ASN A 89 5.54 18.98 -3.07
N SER A 90 5.00 18.69 -4.26
CA SER A 90 4.25 17.45 -4.53
C SER A 90 5.13 16.24 -4.89
N TRP A 91 6.37 16.45 -5.33
CA TRP A 91 7.22 15.38 -5.89
C TRP A 91 7.48 14.23 -4.94
N LEU A 92 7.81 14.54 -3.68
CA LEU A 92 8.09 13.53 -2.66
C LEU A 92 6.86 12.66 -2.39
N TYR A 93 5.67 13.26 -2.35
CA TYR A 93 4.41 12.53 -2.16
C TYR A 93 4.10 11.60 -3.32
N ILE A 94 4.31 12.06 -4.56
CA ILE A 94 4.11 11.25 -5.75
C ILE A 94 5.08 10.06 -5.72
N ALA A 95 6.36 10.29 -5.43
CA ALA A 95 7.37 9.23 -5.39
C ALA A 95 7.06 8.15 -4.34
N ILE A 96 6.70 8.55 -3.11
CA ILE A 96 6.32 7.61 -2.05
C ILE A 96 5.07 6.83 -2.43
N SER A 97 4.05 7.51 -2.98
CA SER A 97 2.79 6.87 -3.36
C SER A 97 2.99 5.85 -4.47
N VAL A 98 3.76 6.18 -5.51
CA VAL A 98 4.09 5.27 -6.61
C VAL A 98 4.87 4.06 -6.10
N LEU A 99 5.89 4.26 -5.28
CA LEU A 99 6.67 3.17 -4.70
C LEU A 99 5.79 2.25 -3.85
N PHE A 100 4.88 2.83 -3.07
CA PHE A 100 3.96 2.06 -2.23
C PHE A 100 2.97 1.25 -3.05
N ILE A 101 2.38 1.84 -4.09
CA ILE A 101 1.50 1.14 -5.04
C ILE A 101 2.23 -0.05 -5.67
N ILE A 102 3.44 0.16 -6.19
CA ILE A 102 4.24 -0.90 -6.82
C ILE A 102 4.49 -2.03 -5.82
N CYS A 103 4.85 -1.70 -4.58
CA CYS A 103 5.14 -2.70 -3.55
C CYS A 103 3.90 -3.53 -3.17
N ILE A 104 2.72 -2.90 -3.09
CA ILE A 104 1.45 -3.61 -2.85
C ILE A 104 1.14 -4.55 -4.01
N LEU A 105 1.20 -4.06 -5.25
CA LEU A 105 0.88 -4.85 -6.43
C LEU A 105 1.85 -6.03 -6.60
N TRP A 106 3.15 -5.80 -6.41
CA TRP A 106 4.15 -6.84 -6.48
C TRP A 106 3.96 -7.91 -5.42
N GLN A 107 3.61 -7.52 -4.19
CA GLN A 107 3.26 -8.45 -3.11
C GLN A 107 2.07 -9.34 -3.49
N LEU A 108 1.01 -8.77 -4.07
CA LEU A 108 -0.17 -9.52 -4.47
C LEU A 108 0.12 -10.49 -5.61
N VAL A 109 0.89 -10.07 -6.62
CA VAL A 109 1.31 -10.94 -7.72
C VAL A 109 2.13 -12.11 -7.21
N LEU A 110 3.14 -11.85 -6.36
CA LEU A 110 3.97 -12.91 -5.79
C LEU A 110 3.17 -13.86 -4.89
N ALA A 111 2.26 -13.33 -4.07
CA ALA A 111 1.39 -14.14 -3.22
C ALA A 111 0.47 -15.06 -4.04
N TRP A 112 0.07 -14.63 -5.24
CA TRP A 112 -0.72 -15.43 -6.16
C TRP A 112 0.11 -16.49 -6.91
N LEU A 113 1.37 -16.18 -7.22
CA LEU A 113 2.29 -17.09 -7.93
C LEU A 113 2.91 -18.18 -7.05
N ILE A 114 3.17 -17.89 -5.76
CA ILE A 114 3.82 -18.81 -4.81
C ILE A 114 2.82 -19.79 -4.16
N ARG A 115 1.55 -19.69 -4.54
CA ARG A 115 0.46 -20.57 -4.10
C ARG A 115 0.71 -22.05 -4.42
#